data_AF-A0A5C3KN03-F1
#
_entry.id   AF-A0A5C3KN03-F1
#
_cell.length_a   1.000
_cell.length_b   1.000
_cell.length_c   1.000
_cell.angle_alpha   90.00
_cell.angle_beta   90.00
_cell.angle_gamma   90.00
#
_symmetry.space_group_name_H-M   'P 1'
#
loop_
_entity.id
_entity.type
_entity.pdbx_description
1 polymer ?
#
loop_
_entity_poly.entity_id
_entity_poly.type
_entity_poly.pdbx_seq_one_letter_code
_entity_poly.pdbx_strand_id
1 'polypeptide(L)'
;HNEAYEKGEVLHRDLSEGNLMFWRKQNEDGKGTNIQGVLNDWDMASKLESKQVPMSTATKRTGTLPFMAIELLMDKPAPHLRRHDLESFFYILLW
;
A
#
# COMPACT_ATOMS: atom_id res chain seq x y z
N HIS A 1 -3.50 -2.81 5.45
CA HIS A 1 -3.53 -3.24 4.03
C HIS A 1 -4.56 -4.34 3.78
N ASN A 2 -4.43 -5.54 4.38
CA ASN A 2 -5.32 -6.68 4.07
C ASN A 2 -6.82 -6.37 4.22
N GLU A 3 -7.22 -5.68 5.29
CA GLU A 3 -8.63 -5.30 5.46
C GLU A 3 -9.13 -4.31 4.39
N ALA A 4 -8.30 -3.35 3.98
CA ALA A 4 -8.66 -2.40 2.92
C ALA A 4 -8.88 -3.11 1.59
N TYR A 5 -8.09 -4.15 1.29
CA TYR A 5 -8.29 -4.98 0.11
C TYR A 5 -9.54 -5.87 0.21
N GLU A 6 -9.68 -6.67 1.29
CA GLU A 6 -10.75 -7.67 1.37
C GLU A 6 -12.13 -7.07 1.63
N LYS A 7 -12.22 -6.01 2.43
CA LYS A 7 -13.49 -5.37 2.81
C LYS A 7 -13.76 -4.11 2.02
N GLY A 8 -12.72 -3.32 1.76
CA GLY A 8 -12.83 -2.04 1.05
C GLY A 8 -12.73 -2.16 -0.47
N GLU A 9 -12.22 -3.30 -0.98
CA GLU A 9 -11.85 -3.46 -2.38
C GLU A 9 -10.91 -2.34 -2.85
N VAL A 10 -9.95 -1.93 -2.02
CA VAL A 10 -9.01 -0.83 -2.31
C VAL A 10 -7.58 -1.34 -2.41
N LEU A 11 -6.86 -0.85 -3.43
CA LEU A 11 -5.40 -0.91 -3.54
C LEU A 11 -4.77 0.41 -3.11
N HIS A 12 -3.62 0.35 -2.44
CA HIS A 12 -2.96 1.54 -1.89
C HIS A 12 -2.13 2.27 -2.95
N ARG A 13 -1.36 1.54 -3.76
CA ARG A 13 -0.57 2.03 -4.90
C ARG A 13 0.61 2.96 -4.64
N ASP A 14 0.81 3.40 -3.40
CA ASP A 14 1.94 4.26 -3.02
C ASP A 14 2.47 3.89 -1.63
N LEU A 15 2.95 2.66 -1.49
CA LEU A 15 3.58 2.21 -0.26
C LEU A 15 5.04 2.65 -0.24
N SER A 16 5.44 3.27 0.87
CA SER A 16 6.80 3.71 1.14
C SER A 16 7.07 3.65 2.64
N GLU A 17 8.34 3.75 3.06
CA GLU A 17 8.68 3.84 4.48
C GLU A 17 8.00 5.04 5.17
N GLY A 18 7.86 6.16 4.46
CA GLY A 18 7.21 7.38 4.96
C GLY A 18 5.70 7.20 5.16
N ASN A 19 5.13 6.16 4.55
CA ASN A 19 3.70 5.87 4.63
C ASN A 19 3.36 4.82 5.69
N LEU A 20 4.38 4.24 6.33
CA LEU A 20 4.23 3.34 7.47
C LEU A 20 4.36 4.13 8.79
N MET A 21 3.22 4.38 9.41
CA MET A 21 3.14 5.05 10.70
C MET A 21 2.95 4.01 11.82
N PHE A 22 3.25 4.41 13.05
CA PHE A 22 2.88 3.64 14.24
C PHE A 22 2.20 4.53 15.26
N TRP A 23 1.16 4.01 15.90
CA TRP A 23 0.52 4.60 17.05
C TRP A 23 1.01 3.89 18.31
N ARG A 24 1.54 4.63 19.27
CA ARG A 24 1.90 4.11 20.60
C ARG A 24 0.79 4.45 21.58
N LYS A 25 0.10 3.43 22.08
CA LYS A 25 -0.91 3.58 23.14
C LYS A 25 -0.36 2.96 24.41
N GLN A 26 -0.39 3.71 25.51
CA GLN A 26 -0.07 3.12 26.81
C GLN A 26 -1.13 2.07 27.15
N ASN A 27 -0.68 0.93 27.68
CA ASN A 27 -1.61 -0.11 28.10
C ASN A 27 -2.48 0.39 29.26
N GLU A 28 -3.71 -0.12 29.36
CA GLU A 28 -4.68 0.31 30.37
C GLU A 28 -4.21 0.04 31.81
N ASP A 29 -3.33 -0.95 31.99
CA ASP A 29 -2.69 -1.30 33.25
C ASP A 29 -1.44 -0.44 33.57
N GLY A 30 -1.10 0.50 32.70
CA GLY A 30 0.10 1.34 32.80
C GLY A 30 1.41 0.59 32.55
N LYS A 31 1.37 -0.72 32.25
CA LYS A 31 2.55 -1.57 32.07
C LYS A 31 2.77 -1.85 30.59
N GLY A 32 3.69 -1.07 30.02
CA GLY A 32 4.12 -1.23 28.64
C GLY A 32 3.34 -0.35 27.65
N THR A 33 3.69 -0.53 26.39
CA THR A 33 3.17 0.28 25.27
C THR A 33 2.71 -0.66 24.18
N ASN A 34 1.44 -0.56 23.81
CA ASN A 34 0.92 -1.19 22.62
C ASN A 34 1.32 -0.37 21.39
N ILE A 35 1.92 -1.03 20.40
CA ILE A 35 2.31 -0.41 19.13
C ILE A 35 1.38 -0.95 18.04
N GLN A 36 0.64 -0.05 17.39
CA GLN A 36 -0.25 -0.38 16.28
C GLN A 36 0.27 0.26 15.00
N GLY A 37 0.49 -0.54 13.95
CA GLY A 37 0.85 -0.01 12.63
C GLY A 37 -0.34 0.69 11.98
N VAL A 38 -0.09 1.81 11.32
CA VAL A 38 -1.07 2.63 10.61
C VAL A 38 -0.52 2.94 9.21
N LEU A 39 -1.34 2.75 8.18
CA LEU A 39 -1.00 3.14 6.80
C LEU A 39 -1.64 4.49 6.50
N ASN A 40 -0.84 5.46 6.05
CA ASN A 40 -1.30 6.78 5.64
C ASN A 40 -1.36 6.92 4.10
N ASP A 41 -1.60 8.14 3.61
CA ASP A 41 -1.41 8.53 2.20
C ASP A 41 -2.16 7.64 1.17
N TRP A 42 -3.49 7.74 1.23
CA TRP A 42 -4.40 7.01 0.34
C TRP A 42 -4.77 7.79 -0.92
N ASP A 43 -4.09 8.90 -1.22
CA ASP A 43 -4.46 9.80 -2.33
C ASP A 43 -4.29 9.12 -3.70
N MET A 44 -3.35 8.19 -3.82
CA MET A 44 -3.12 7.37 -5.02
C MET A 44 -3.93 6.06 -5.03
N ALA A 45 -4.74 5.82 -4.00
CA ALA A 45 -5.49 4.59 -3.87
C ALA A 45 -6.53 4.42 -4.99
N SER A 46 -6.82 3.18 -5.36
CA SER A 46 -7.84 2.87 -6.35
C SER A 46 -8.80 1.81 -5.84
N LYS A 47 -10.09 2.03 -6.08
CA LYS A 47 -11.12 1.03 -5.83
C LYS A 47 -11.16 0.00 -6.96
N LEU A 48 -11.34 -1.26 -6.60
CA LEU A 48 -11.59 -2.36 -7.51
C LEU A 48 -13.08 -2.43 -7.79
N GLU A 49 -13.45 -2.75 -9.02
CA GLU A 49 -14.84 -3.06 -9.38
C GLU A 49 -15.00 -4.58 -9.36
N SER A 50 -15.72 -5.13 -8.36
CA SER A 50 -15.90 -6.59 -8.23
C SER A 50 -14.57 -7.37 -8.18
N LYS A 51 -13.60 -6.90 -7.40
CA LYS A 51 -12.21 -7.40 -7.35
C LYS A 51 -11.45 -7.38 -8.67
N GLN A 52 -11.96 -6.72 -9.70
CA GLN A 52 -11.24 -6.46 -10.94
C GLN A 52 -10.63 -5.07 -10.90
N VAL A 53 -9.39 -4.97 -11.36
CA VAL A 53 -8.73 -3.68 -11.52
C VAL A 53 -9.40 -3.00 -12.70
N PRO A 54 -10.01 -1.81 -12.53
CA PRO A 54 -10.52 -1.04 -13.65
C PRO A 54 -9.39 -0.86 -14.66
N MET A 55 -9.69 -0.95 -15.95
CA MET A 55 -8.70 -0.71 -17.00
C MET A 55 -8.21 0.74 -16.87
N SER A 56 -7.11 0.92 -16.13
CA SER A 56 -6.64 2.22 -15.69
C SER A 56 -6.24 3.06 -16.90
N THR A 57 -6.88 4.22 -17.06
CA THR A 57 -6.47 5.27 -18.01
C THR A 57 -5.24 6.05 -17.53
N ALA A 58 -4.79 5.81 -16.29
CA ALA A 58 -3.61 6.45 -15.73
C ALA A 58 -2.34 5.81 -16.35
N THR A 59 -1.84 6.47 -17.39
CA THR A 59 -0.60 6.17 -18.11
C THR A 59 0.66 6.69 -17.40
N LYS A 60 0.50 7.35 -16.25
CA LYS A 60 1.62 7.94 -15.50
C LYS A 60 2.12 6.95 -14.44
N ARG A 61 3.44 6.71 -14.43
CA ARG A 61 4.14 6.05 -13.32
C ARG A 61 4.00 6.92 -12.08
N THR A 62 3.04 6.60 -11.22
CA THR A 62 2.77 7.29 -9.95
C THR A 62 3.13 6.38 -8.79
N GLY A 63 3.75 6.94 -7.76
CA GLY A 63 4.19 6.22 -6.56
C GLY A 63 5.68 6.39 -6.31
N THR A 64 6.13 5.89 -5.16
CA THR A 64 7.51 6.03 -4.69
C THR A 64 8.44 5.01 -5.37
N LEU A 65 9.26 5.48 -6.32
CA LEU A 65 10.03 4.62 -7.25
C LEU A 65 10.85 3.48 -6.60
N PRO A 66 11.59 3.68 -5.49
CA PRO A 66 12.34 2.60 -4.85
C PRO A 66 11.48 1.43 -4.34
N PHE A 67 10.20 1.70 -4.03
CA PHE A 67 9.26 0.71 -3.49
C PHE A 67 8.27 0.21 -4.54
N MET A 68 8.35 0.71 -5.77
CA MET A 68 7.43 0.33 -6.84
C MET A 68 7.76 -1.07 -7.36
N ALA A 69 6.73 -1.89 -7.56
CA ALA A 69 6.87 -3.22 -8.17
C ALA A 69 7.52 -3.16 -9.56
N ILE A 70 8.40 -4.11 -9.87
CA ILE A 70 9.20 -4.12 -11.12
C ILE A 70 8.31 -4.06 -12.36
N GLU A 71 7.18 -4.75 -12.35
CA GLU A 71 6.26 -4.80 -13.49
C GLU A 71 5.59 -3.44 -13.78
N LEU A 72 5.45 -2.59 -12.76
CA LEU A 72 4.93 -1.23 -12.91
C LEU A 72 6.00 -0.26 -13.45
N LEU A 73 7.28 -0.64 -13.40
CA LEU A 73 8.38 0.13 -13.95
C LEU A 73 8.63 -0.13 -15.45
N MET A 74 7.97 -1.13 -16.04
CA MET A 74 8.12 -1.46 -17.46
C MET A 74 7.48 -0.39 -18.38
N ASP A 75 7.81 -0.41 -19.67
CA ASP A 75 7.31 0.59 -20.65
C ASP A 75 5.80 0.51 -20.89
N LYS A 76 5.22 -0.68 -20.72
CA LYS A 76 3.78 -0.93 -20.74
C LYS A 76 3.39 -1.51 -19.39
N PRO A 77 3.13 -0.68 -18.37
CA PRO A 77 2.83 -1.17 -17.04
C PRO A 77 1.53 -1.97 -17.05
N ALA A 78 1.55 -3.12 -16.39
CA ALA A 78 0.33 -3.88 -16.13
C ALA A 78 -0.61 -3.12 -15.20
N PRO A 79 -1.90 -3.47 -15.13
CA PRO A 79 -2.81 -2.96 -14.11
C PRO A 79 -2.22 -3.16 -12.71
N HIS A 80 -2.41 -2.19 -11.82
CA HIS A 80 -1.95 -2.33 -10.44
C HIS A 80 -2.73 -3.43 -9.74
N LEU A 81 -2.05 -4.47 -9.24
CA LEU A 81 -2.66 -5.61 -8.55
C LEU A 81 -2.24 -5.62 -7.08
N ARG A 82 -2.98 -6.34 -6.24
CA ARG A 82 -2.62 -6.54 -4.82
C ARG A 82 -1.18 -7.01 -4.64
N ARG A 83 -0.68 -7.89 -5.52
CA ARG A 83 0.70 -8.39 -5.45
C ARG A 83 1.75 -7.28 -5.58
N HIS A 84 1.44 -6.19 -6.28
CA HIS A 84 2.37 -5.05 -6.40
C HIS A 84 2.46 -4.27 -5.09
N ASP A 85 1.36 -4.12 -4.36
CA ASP A 85 1.40 -3.56 -2.99
C ASP A 85 2.19 -4.48 -2.05
N LEU A 86 2.08 -5.81 -2.19
CA LEU A 86 2.87 -6.77 -1.41
C LEU A 86 4.37 -6.72 -1.74
N GLU A 87 4.72 -6.56 -3.02
CA GLU A 87 6.11 -6.36 -3.47
C GLU A 87 6.69 -5.06 -2.89
N SER A 88 5.88 -4.01 -2.80
CA SER A 88 6.28 -2.76 -2.15
C SER A 88 6.61 -2.97 -0.66
N PHE A 89 5.80 -3.74 0.07
CA PHE A 89 6.12 -4.12 1.46
C PHE A 89 7.45 -4.88 1.56
N PHE A 90 7.75 -5.77 0.62
CA PHE A 90 9.01 -6.48 0.60
C PHE A 90 10.21 -5.52 0.45
N TYR A 91 10.11 -4.52 -0.44
CA TYR A 91 11.16 -3.51 -0.57
C TYR A 91 11.31 -2.63 0.66
N ILE A 92 10.21 -2.26 1.32
CA ILE A 92 10.26 -1.50 2.58
C ILE A 92 10.95 -2.30 3.69
N LEU A 93 10.78 -3.63 3.75
CA LEU A 93 11.46 -4.47 4.74
C LEU A 93 12.97 -4.59 4.52
N LEU A 94 13.45 -4.34 3.30
CA LEU A 94 14.87 -4.39 2.94
C LEU A 94 15.58 -3.04 3.06
N TRP A 95 14.82 -1.95 3.15
CA TRP A 95 15.30 -0.57 3.20
C TRP A 95 15.90 -0.24 4.57
#